data_AF-A0A926AFD5-F1
#
_entry.id   AF-A0A926AFD5-F1
#
_cell.length_a   1.000
_cell.length_b   1.000
_cell.length_c   1.000
_cell.angle_alpha   90.00
_cell.angle_beta   90.00
_cell.angle_gamma   90.00
#
_symmetry.space_group_name_H-M   'P 1'
#
loop_
_entity.id
_entity.type
_entity.pdbx_description
1 polymer ?
#
loop_
_entity_poly.entity_id
_entity_poly.type
_entity_poly.pdbx_seq_one_letter_code
_entity_poly.pdbx_strand_id
1 'polypeptide(L)' 'MGSFDKPGVIGKIGTLMATNALNIASWQTGRAQPGGHTLTVLTLDQAVPEAVLDELRTLDFVRHAHQVALL' A
#
# COMPACT_ATOMS: atom_id res chain seq x y z
N MET A 1 -6.81 -15.37 1.84
CA MET A 1 -7.69 -14.19 1.80
C MET A 1 -6.86 -12.92 1.79
N GLY A 2 -6.55 -12.34 0.62
CA GLY A 2 -5.59 -11.22 0.44
C GLY A 2 -6.12 -9.82 0.78
N SER A 3 -5.39 -8.77 0.38
CA SER A 3 -5.87 -7.38 0.40
C SER A 3 -7.14 -7.22 -0.44
N PHE A 4 -7.99 -6.23 -0.16
CA PHE A 4 -9.32 -6.10 -0.77
C PHE A 4 -9.56 -4.75 -1.45
N ASP A 5 -10.31 -4.77 -2.56
CA ASP A 5 -10.79 -3.58 -3.27
C ASP A 5 -11.96 -2.96 -2.51
N LYS A 6 -11.70 -1.94 -1.70
CA LYS A 6 -12.71 -1.24 -0.89
C LYS A 6 -12.62 0.28 -1.08
N PRO A 7 -13.74 1.02 -0.96
CA PRO A 7 -13.70 2.47 -0.90
C PRO A 7 -12.75 2.98 0.20
N GLY A 8 -11.96 4.00 -0.12
CA GLY A 8 -11.05 4.66 0.82
C GLY A 8 -9.65 4.06 0.95
N VAL A 9 -9.36 2.89 0.34
CA VAL A 9 -8.04 2.24 0.39
C VAL A 9 -6.93 3.18 -0.12
N ILE A 10 -7.09 3.71 -1.33
CA ILE A 10 -6.09 4.60 -1.96
C ILE A 10 -5.90 5.87 -1.12
N GLY A 11 -6.99 6.45 -0.62
CA GLY A 11 -6.95 7.66 0.21
C GLY A 11 -6.18 7.43 1.50
N LYS A 12 -6.50 6.38 2.26
CA LYS A 12 -5.84 6.07 3.54
C LYS A 12 -4.35 5.80 3.36
N ILE A 13 -3.96 5.02 2.36
CA ILE A 13 -2.55 4.75 2.08
C ILE A 13 -1.84 6.03 1.60
N GLY A 14 -2.47 6.80 0.70
CA GLY A 14 -1.91 8.06 0.23
C GLY A 14 -1.69 9.07 1.36
N THR A 15 -2.64 9.17 2.29
CA THR A 15 -2.48 9.99 3.51
C THR A 15 -1.34 9.47 4.38
N LEU A 16 -1.25 8.15 4.63
CA LEU A 16 -0.15 7.57 5.40
C LEU A 16 1.21 7.91 4.79
N MET A 17 1.36 7.79 3.47
CA MET A 17 2.59 8.16 2.78
C MET A 17 2.87 9.67 2.91
N ALA A 18 1.87 10.52 2.66
CA ALA A 18 2.02 11.97 2.74
C ALA A 18 2.39 12.47 4.14
N THR A 19 1.75 11.93 5.19
CA THR A 19 2.03 12.25 6.60
C THR A 19 3.48 11.90 6.98
N ASN A 20 4.06 10.88 6.33
CA ASN A 20 5.44 10.47 6.53
C ASN A 20 6.41 11.04 5.49
N ALA A 21 5.98 12.05 4.71
CA ALA A 21 6.77 12.68 3.65
C ALA A 21 7.35 11.69 2.61
N LEU A 22 6.61 10.61 2.33
CA LEU A 22 6.98 9.61 1.34
C LEU A 22 6.32 9.90 0.00
N ASN A 23 7.11 10.22 -1.03
CA ASN A 23 6.57 10.40 -2.38
C ASN A 23 6.31 9.05 -3.08
N ILE A 24 5.21 8.99 -3.85
CA ILE A 24 4.80 7.82 -4.64
C ILE A 24 5.13 8.08 -6.11
N ALA A 25 6.14 7.39 -6.64
CA ALA A 25 6.55 7.46 -8.04
C ALA A 25 5.56 6.74 -8.96
N SER A 26 5.01 5.60 -8.51
CA SER A 26 4.01 4.85 -9.26
C SER A 26 3.04 4.12 -8.34
N TRP A 27 1.79 4.00 -8.80
CA TRP A 27 0.74 3.23 -8.14
C TRP A 27 0.10 2.29 -9.15
N GLN A 28 0.25 0.98 -8.94
CA GLN A 28 -0.39 -0.03 -9.78
C GLN A 28 -1.23 -0.94 -8.90
N THR A 29 -2.48 -1.17 -9.27
CA THR A 29 -3.36 -2.09 -8.55
C THR A 29 -4.07 -3.02 -9.53
N GLY A 30 -3.81 -4.32 -9.37
CA GLY A 30 -4.60 -5.37 -9.99
C GLY A 30 -5.69 -5.82 -9.03
N ARG A 31 -6.87 -6.15 -9.57
CA ARG A 31 -7.96 -6.78 -8.82
C ARG A 31 -8.48 -7.99 -9.59
N ALA A 32 -8.81 -9.05 -8.86
CA ALA A 32 -9.41 -10.25 -9.47
C ALA A 32 -10.81 -9.96 -10.05
N GLN A 33 -11.58 -9.13 -9.34
CA GLN A 33 -12.91 -8.67 -9.71
C GLN A 33 -13.23 -7.39 -8.91
N PRO A 34 -14.21 -6.57 -9.32
CA PRO A 34 -14.68 -5.45 -8.50
C PRO A 34 -15.05 -5.90 -7.08
N GLY A 35 -14.51 -5.22 -6.07
CA GLY A 35 -14.73 -5.58 -4.65
C GLY A 35 -13.98 -6.84 -4.16
N GLY A 36 -13.21 -7.48 -5.03
CA GLY A 36 -12.48 -8.71 -4.75
C GLY A 36 -11.09 -8.48 -4.17
N HIS A 37 -10.25 -9.51 -4.27
CA HIS A 37 -8.85 -9.43 -3.85
C HIS A 37 -8.02 -8.52 -4.75
N THR A 38 -7.08 -7.81 -4.14
CA THR A 38 -6.16 -6.89 -4.80
C THR A 38 -4.71 -7.27 -4.58
N LEU A 39 -3.88 -6.91 -5.55
CA LEU A 39 -2.44 -6.76 -5.41
C LEU A 39 -2.10 -5.34 -5.83
N THR A 40 -1.47 -4.59 -4.92
CA THR A 40 -0.99 -3.23 -5.16
C THR A 40 0.52 -3.23 -5.10
N VAL A 41 1.15 -2.62 -6.11
CA VAL A 41 2.59 -2.34 -6.14
C VAL A 41 2.75 -0.82 -6.15
N LEU A 42 3.53 -0.34 -5.18
CA LEU A 42 3.93 1.06 -5.09
C LEU A 42 5.43 1.17 -5.33
N THR A 43 5.83 2.06 -6.22
CA THR A 43 7.22 2.53 -6.28
C THR A 43 7.30 3.83 -5.51
N LEU A 44 8.23 3.91 -4.56
CA LEU A 44 8.47 5.10 -3.76
C LEU A 44 9.89 5.62 -4.06
N ASP A 45 10.07 6.93 -3.95
CA ASP A 45 11.38 7.56 -4.20
C ASP A 45 12.40 7.26 -3.09
N GLN A 46 11.92 6.80 -1.94
CA GLN A 46 12.74 6.49 -0.77
C GLN A 46 12.23 5.24 -0.04
N ALA A 47 13.11 4.64 0.77
CA ALA A 47 12.76 3.51 1.61
C ALA A 47 11.65 3.87 2.62
N VAL A 48 10.76 2.91 2.88
CA VAL A 48 9.71 3.03 3.89
C VAL A 48 10.32 2.72 5.26
N PRO A 49 10.19 3.61 6.26
CA PRO A 49 10.57 3.29 7.64
C PRO A 49 9.74 2.12 8.18
N GLU A 50 10.34 1.24 8.98
CA GLU A 50 9.64 0.05 9.51
C GLU A 50 8.34 0.43 10.25
N ALA A 51 8.34 1.53 11.02
CA ALA A 51 7.16 2.01 11.72
C ALA A 51 5.98 2.32 10.77
N VAL A 52 6.25 2.86 9.59
CA VAL A 52 5.21 3.16 8.57
C VAL A 52 4.74 1.87 7.91
N LEU A 53 5.64 0.92 7.68
CA LEU A 53 5.30 -0.39 7.15
C LEU A 53 4.44 -1.19 8.14
N ASP A 54 4.73 -1.09 9.43
CA ASP A 54 3.93 -1.68 10.50
C ASP A 54 2.54 -1.03 10.59
N GLU A 55 2.45 0.30 10.54
CA GLU A 55 1.16 1.00 10.49
C GLU A 55 0.33 0.55 9.29
N LEU A 56 0.94 0.45 8.11
CA LEU A 56 0.28 -0.04 6.89
C LEU A 56 -0.28 -1.46 7.07
N ARG A 57 0.43 -2.34 7.78
CA ARG A 57 -0.01 -3.72 8.09
C ARG A 57 -1.20 -3.77 9.07
N THR A 58 -1.47 -2.71 9.82
CA THR A 58 -2.62 -2.65 10.74
C THR A 58 -3.94 -2.30 10.05
N LEU A 59 -3.87 -1.78 8.81
CA LEU A 59 -5.07 -1.40 8.06
C LEU A 59 -5.89 -2.64 7.68
N ASP A 60 -7.20 -2.61 7.93
CA ASP A 60 -8.12 -3.75 7.80
C ASP A 60 -8.23 -4.35 6.39
N PHE A 61 -7.81 -3.60 5.36
CA PHE A 61 -7.79 -4.01 3.96
C PHE A 61 -6.39 -4.41 3.45
N VAL A 62 -5.36 -4.32 4.30
CA VAL A 62 -3.99 -4.77 4.01
C VAL A 62 -3.75 -6.07 4.77
N ARG A 63 -3.48 -7.16 4.04
CA ARG A 63 -3.08 -8.41 4.72
C ARG A 63 -1.58 -8.59 4.82
N HIS A 64 -0.88 -8.27 3.74
CA HIS A 64 0.56 -8.38 3.68
C HIS A 64 1.10 -7.11 3.03
N ALA A 65 2.16 -6.57 3.61
CA ALA A 65 2.92 -5.48 3.04
C ALA A 65 4.41 -5.77 3.25
N HIS A 66 5.14 -5.75 2.14
CA HIS A 66 6.57 -6.02 2.10
C HIS A 66 7.23 -4.94 1.27
N GLN A 67 8.28 -4.34 1.81
CA GLN A 67 9.19 -3.55 1.02
C GLN A 67 10.18 -4.48 0.32
N VAL A 68 10.40 -4.26 -0.97
CA VAL A 68 11.41 -4.95 -1.76
C VAL A 68 12.36 -3.91 -2.32
N ALA A 69 13.66 -4.07 -2.07
CA ALA A 69 14.68 -3.30 -2.74
C ALA A 69 15.04 -4.01 -4.05
N LEU A 70 14.83 -3.34 -5.18
CA LEU A 70 15.33 -3.81 -6.46
C LEU A 70 16.80 -3.39 -6.54
N LEU A 71 17.70 -4.38 -6.61
CA LEU A 71 19.15 -4.18 -6.74
C LEU A 71 19.51 -3.59 -8.12
#